data_AF-A0A1H7X975-F1
#
_entry.id   AF-A0A1H7X975-F1
#
_cell.length_a   1.000
_cell.length_b   1.000
_cell.length_c   1.000
_cell.angle_alpha   90.00
_cell.angle_beta   90.00
_cell.angle_gamma   90.00
#
_symmetry.space_group_name_H-M   'P 1'
#
loop_
_entity.id
_entity.type
_entity.pdbx_description
1 polymer ?
#
loop_
_entity_poly.entity_id
_entity_poly.type
_entity_poly.pdbx_seq_one_letter_code
_entity_poly.pdbx_strand_id
1 'polypeptide(L)'
;MSLYYYGLDIKYLALLTVIFAVLSGIAIYNFFIQNKKPWNFPAFIFPIITLVMVFVFFDLKSPIGNDKATELQTALETSRQIPNGGMEFNKAVGDLAKENGVLVDGDTSYIGKDIYVTYIKKSDWNRLAKMYNDLY
;
A
#
# COMPACT_ATOMS: atom_id res chain seq x y z
N MET A 1 5.54 -8.86 -10.07
CA MET A 1 4.30 -8.51 -9.35
C MET A 1 3.93 -7.06 -9.58
N SER A 2 2.67 -6.75 -9.88
CA SER A 2 2.24 -5.35 -10.12
C SER A 2 1.95 -4.58 -8.83
N LEU A 3 2.35 -3.31 -8.78
CA LEU A 3 2.25 -2.45 -7.59
C LEU A 3 0.88 -1.74 -7.50
N TYR A 4 0.35 -1.60 -6.29
CA TYR A 4 -0.75 -0.68 -6.01
C TYR A 4 -0.25 0.76 -6.01
N TYR A 5 -0.97 1.66 -6.68
CA TYR A 5 -0.67 3.09 -6.70
C TYR A 5 0.82 3.39 -6.98
N TYR A 6 1.43 2.67 -7.93
CA TYR A 6 2.84 2.82 -8.31
C TYR A 6 3.84 2.58 -7.16
N GLY A 7 3.47 1.78 -6.15
CA GLY A 7 4.35 1.43 -5.04
C GLY A 7 4.51 2.54 -4.01
N LEU A 8 3.52 3.42 -3.92
CA LEU A 8 3.49 4.53 -2.99
C LEU A 8 3.57 4.04 -1.53
N ASP A 9 4.46 4.64 -0.74
CA ASP A 9 4.65 4.31 0.67
C ASP A 9 3.61 5.05 1.52
N ILE A 10 3.01 4.33 2.47
CA ILE A 10 1.98 4.86 3.36
C ILE A 10 2.48 6.02 4.23
N LYS A 11 3.77 6.04 4.60
CA LYS A 11 4.39 7.11 5.38
C LYS A 11 4.49 8.39 4.56
N TYR A 12 4.94 8.29 3.30
CA TYR A 12 4.99 9.44 2.41
C TYR A 12 3.60 9.94 2.05
N LEU A 13 2.63 9.04 1.88
CA LEU A 13 1.23 9.41 1.66
C LEU A 13 0.66 10.21 2.84
N ALA A 14 0.90 9.75 4.07
CA ALA A 14 0.43 10.43 5.27
C ALA A 14 1.00 11.85 5.35
N LEU A 15 2.31 12.01 5.09
CA LEU A 15 2.96 13.31 5.08
C LEU A 15 2.35 14.25 4.02
N LEU A 16 2.18 13.77 2.78
CA LEU A 16 1.57 14.55 1.71
C LEU A 16 0.13 14.94 2.06
N THR A 17 -0.65 14.02 2.62
CA THR A 17 -2.04 14.28 3.03
C THR A 17 -2.12 15.45 4.01
N VAL A 18 -1.21 15.50 5.00
CA VAL A 18 -1.15 16.61 5.97
C VAL A 18 -0.81 17.93 5.28
N ILE A 19 0.17 17.95 4.38
CA ILE A 19 0.56 19.15 3.63
C ILE A 19 -0.63 19.67 2.82
N PHE A 20 -1.31 18.80 2.07
CA PHE A 20 -2.47 19.19 1.26
C PHE A 20 -3.67 19.62 2.11
N ALA A 21 -3.86 19.04 3.29
CA ALA A 21 -4.89 19.49 4.23
C ALA A 21 -4.62 20.92 4.73
N VAL A 22 -3.37 21.26 5.05
CA VAL A 22 -3.00 22.63 5.45
C VAL A 22 -3.21 23.61 4.29
N LEU A 23 -2.77 23.27 3.08
CA LEU A 23 -3.00 24.09 1.89
C LEU A 23 -4.49 24.29 1.59
N SER A 24 -5.31 23.26 1.82
CA SER A 24 -6.77 23.34 1.71
C SER A 24 -7.34 24.36 2.69
N GLY A 25 -6.90 24.34 3.95
CA GLY A 25 -7.32 25.30 4.97
C GLY A 25 -6.98 26.75 4.59
N ILE A 26 -5.75 26.98 4.09
CA ILE A 26 -5.30 28.29 3.64
C ILE A 26 -6.12 28.77 2.42
N ALA A 27 -6.36 27.89 1.45
CA ALA A 27 -7.13 28.21 0.25
C ALA A 27 -8.58 28.57 0.58
N ILE A 28 -9.24 27.77 1.44
CA ILE A 28 -10.61 28.01 1.91
C ILE A 28 -10.69 29.32 2.68
N TYR A 29 -9.76 29.57 3.60
CA TYR A 29 -9.70 30.81 4.37
C TYR A 29 -9.54 32.04 3.48
N ASN A 30 -8.61 32.02 2.53
CA ASN A 30 -8.40 33.14 1.61
C ASN A 30 -9.61 33.39 0.70
N PHE A 31 -10.24 32.32 0.20
CA PHE A 31 -11.40 32.39 -0.70
C PHE A 31 -12.66 32.88 0.01
N PHE A 32 -13.08 32.18 1.08
CA PHE A 32 -14.37 32.40 1.72
C PHE A 32 -14.32 33.46 2.82
N ILE A 33 -13.20 33.57 3.55
CA ILE A 33 -13.10 34.48 4.71
C ILE A 33 -12.53 35.82 4.29
N GLN A 34 -11.45 35.83 3.51
CA GLN A 34 -10.81 37.08 3.08
C GLN A 34 -11.39 37.65 1.76
N ASN A 35 -12.29 36.94 1.08
CA ASN A 35 -12.80 37.29 -0.26
C ASN A 35 -11.69 37.61 -1.27
N LYS A 36 -10.49 37.07 -1.05
CA LYS A 36 -9.38 37.24 -1.98
C LYS A 36 -9.63 36.26 -3.12
N LYS A 37 -9.81 36.80 -4.34
CA LYS A 37 -9.83 35.95 -5.54
C LYS A 37 -8.53 35.13 -5.53
N PRO A 38 -8.62 33.79 -5.51
CA PRO A 38 -7.44 32.96 -5.49
C PRO A 38 -6.73 33.21 -6.82
N TRP A 39 -5.42 33.43 -6.76
CA TRP A 39 -4.56 33.63 -7.91
C TRP A 39 -4.78 32.51 -8.93
N ASN A 40 -5.59 32.72 -9.98
CA ASN A 40 -5.80 31.84 -11.15
C ASN A 40 -5.95 30.31 -10.91
N PHE A 41 -6.12 29.87 -9.66
CA PHE A 41 -6.09 28.46 -9.27
C PHE A 41 -7.38 28.15 -8.50
N PRO A 42 -8.16 27.14 -8.92
CA PRO A 42 -9.42 26.82 -8.25
C PRO A 42 -9.16 26.46 -6.79
N ALA A 43 -9.77 27.20 -5.86
CA ALA A 43 -9.63 26.97 -4.41
C ALA A 43 -10.01 25.54 -3.97
N PHE A 44 -10.74 24.81 -4.83
CA PHE A 44 -11.21 23.45 -4.61
C PHE A 44 -10.21 22.35 -4.97
N ILE A 45 -9.10 22.66 -5.67
CA ILE A 45 -8.14 21.63 -6.07
C ILE A 45 -7.49 20.96 -4.85
N PHE A 46 -7.00 21.73 -3.88
CA PHE A 46 -6.33 21.16 -2.70
C PHE A 46 -7.28 20.28 -1.86
N PRO A 47 -8.54 20.69 -1.58
CA PRO A 47 -9.51 19.83 -0.91
C PRO A 47 -9.74 18.50 -1.66
N ILE A 48 -9.90 18.55 -2.98
CA ILE A 48 -10.13 17.34 -3.81
C ILE A 48 -8.92 16.41 -3.74
N ILE A 49 -7.70 16.94 -3.89
CA ILE A 49 -6.47 16.15 -3.78
C ILE A 49 -6.37 15.52 -2.39
N THR A 50 -6.67 16.29 -1.34
CA THR A 50 -6.66 15.78 0.04
C THR A 50 -7.61 14.60 0.21
N LEU A 51 -8.84 14.70 -0.31
CA LEU A 51 -9.83 13.62 -0.25
C LEU A 51 -9.35 12.37 -1.00
N VAL A 52 -8.76 12.53 -2.18
CA VAL A 52 -8.18 11.39 -2.94
C VAL A 52 -7.04 10.75 -2.16
N MET A 53 -6.15 11.54 -1.57
CA MET A 53 -5.04 11.01 -0.76
C MET A 53 -5.53 10.25 0.47
N VAL A 54 -6.55 10.77 1.16
CA VAL A 54 -7.20 10.09 2.29
C VAL A 54 -7.80 8.77 1.84
N PHE A 55 -8.51 8.75 0.71
CA PHE A 55 -9.06 7.52 0.13
C PHE A 55 -7.97 6.48 -0.15
N VAL A 56 -6.90 6.89 -0.85
CA VAL A 56 -5.77 5.99 -1.16
C VAL A 56 -5.09 5.51 0.11
N PHE A 57 -4.99 6.33 1.15
CA PHE A 57 -4.38 5.96 2.42
C PHE A 57 -5.17 4.88 3.15
N PHE A 58 -6.50 5.01 3.18
CA PHE A 58 -7.36 3.96 3.73
C PHE A 58 -7.31 2.70 2.88
N ASP A 59 -7.35 2.83 1.56
CA ASP A 59 -7.28 1.67 0.68
C ASP A 59 -5.96 0.90 0.83
N LEU A 60 -4.83 1.59 0.97
CA LEU A 60 -3.53 0.96 1.20
C LEU A 60 -3.45 0.16 2.51
N LYS A 61 -4.28 0.49 3.51
CA LYS A 61 -4.40 -0.27 4.76
C LYS A 61 -5.35 -1.45 4.67
N SER A 62 -6.18 -1.50 3.65
CA SER A 62 -7.09 -2.61 3.42
C SER A 62 -6.30 -3.86 2.99
N PRO A 63 -6.85 -5.05 3.25
CA PRO A 63 -6.25 -6.28 2.76
C PRO A 63 -6.21 -6.35 1.24
N ILE A 64 -5.31 -7.18 0.71
CA ILE A 64 -5.25 -7.51 -0.72
C ILE A 64 -6.46 -8.36 -1.14
N GLY A 65 -6.72 -8.41 -2.46
CA GLY A 65 -7.73 -9.29 -3.05
C GLY A 65 -7.24 -10.72 -3.27
N ASN A 66 -8.17 -11.63 -3.57
CA ASN A 66 -7.89 -13.04 -3.85
C ASN A 66 -6.99 -13.26 -5.07
N ASP A 67 -7.10 -12.38 -6.07
CA ASP A 67 -6.24 -12.35 -7.26
C ASP A 67 -4.78 -12.11 -6.86
N LYS A 68 -4.54 -11.13 -5.99
CA LYS A 68 -3.22 -10.83 -5.45
C LYS A 68 -2.70 -11.90 -4.51
N ALA A 69 -3.56 -12.49 -3.69
CA ALA A 69 -3.16 -13.61 -2.85
C ALA A 69 -2.69 -14.82 -3.68
N THR A 70 -3.35 -15.08 -4.81
CA THR A 70 -2.91 -16.12 -5.76
C THR A 70 -1.56 -15.75 -6.39
N GLU A 71 -1.40 -14.50 -6.83
CA GLU A 71 -0.12 -14.00 -7.37
C GLU A 71 1.01 -14.10 -6.33
N LEU A 72 0.75 -13.84 -5.04
CA LEU A 72 1.73 -14.01 -3.96
C LEU A 72 2.16 -15.47 -3.80
N GLN A 73 1.20 -16.40 -3.85
CA GLN A 73 1.49 -17.82 -3.73
C GLN A 73 2.43 -18.28 -4.85
N THR A 74 2.11 -17.93 -6.09
CA THR A 74 2.98 -18.23 -7.25
C THR A 74 4.37 -17.59 -7.10
N ALA A 75 4.44 -16.34 -6.62
CA ALA A 75 5.71 -15.67 -6.38
C ALA A 75 6.56 -16.37 -5.30
N LEU A 76 5.95 -16.85 -4.21
CA LEU A 76 6.63 -17.64 -3.19
C LEU A 76 7.20 -18.94 -3.76
N GLU A 77 6.39 -19.70 -4.49
CA GLU A 77 6.82 -20.95 -5.14
C GLU A 77 7.96 -20.71 -6.13
N THR A 78 7.88 -19.64 -6.92
CA THR A 78 8.90 -19.27 -7.91
C THR A 78 10.19 -18.81 -7.23
N SER A 79 10.11 -17.96 -6.21
CA SER A 79 11.28 -17.43 -5.52
C SER A 79 12.10 -18.51 -4.80
N ARG A 80 11.47 -19.60 -4.34
CA ARG A 80 12.15 -20.76 -3.75
C ARG A 80 13.05 -21.50 -4.74
N GLN A 81 12.80 -21.35 -6.04
CA GLN A 81 13.60 -21.95 -7.10
C GLN A 81 14.81 -21.07 -7.49
N ILE A 82 14.87 -19.83 -7.03
CA ILE A 82 15.97 -18.89 -7.31
C ILE A 82 17.09 -19.10 -6.29
N PRO A 83 18.29 -19.56 -6.70
CA PRO A 83 19.41 -19.76 -5.78
C PRO A 83 19.82 -18.43 -5.14
N ASN A 84 19.84 -18.37 -3.80
CA ASN A 84 20.26 -17.23 -2.97
C ASN A 84 19.49 -15.90 -3.12
N GLY A 85 18.66 -15.71 -4.16
CA GLY A 85 17.89 -14.47 -4.36
C GLY A 85 16.57 -14.44 -3.56
N GLY A 86 15.81 -15.53 -3.55
CA GLY A 86 14.45 -15.53 -2.98
C GLY A 86 14.38 -15.49 -1.44
N MET A 87 15.50 -15.61 -0.72
CA MET A 87 15.49 -15.81 0.74
C MET A 87 14.90 -14.61 1.48
N GLU A 88 15.27 -13.38 1.10
CA GLU A 88 14.78 -12.17 1.76
C GLU A 88 13.28 -11.96 1.52
N PHE A 89 12.82 -12.20 0.29
CA PHE A 89 11.40 -12.15 -0.05
C PHE A 89 10.59 -13.17 0.73
N ASN A 90 11.02 -14.44 0.75
CA ASN A 90 10.36 -15.51 1.50
C ASN A 90 10.31 -15.19 3.01
N LYS A 91 11.41 -14.66 3.56
CA LYS A 91 11.49 -14.24 4.96
C LYS A 91 10.51 -13.11 5.25
N ALA A 92 10.45 -12.08 4.39
CA ALA A 92 9.54 -10.95 4.58
C ALA A 92 8.06 -11.35 4.60
N VAL A 93 7.66 -12.34 3.80
CA VAL A 93 6.29 -12.89 3.85
C VAL A 93 6.05 -13.66 5.15
N GLY A 94 7.02 -14.47 5.60
CA GLY A 94 6.94 -15.20 6.86
C GLY A 94 6.90 -14.29 8.09
N ASP A 95 7.68 -13.20 8.08
CA ASP A 95 7.70 -12.21 9.15
C ASP A 95 6.36 -11.48 9.24
N LEU A 96 5.73 -11.13 8.11
CA LEU A 96 4.38 -10.56 8.09
C LEU A 96 3.32 -11.51 8.67
N ALA A 97 3.42 -12.82 8.41
CA ALA A 97 2.52 -13.80 9.00
C ALA A 97 2.66 -13.83 10.53
N LYS A 98 3.90 -13.86 11.03
CA LYS A 98 4.19 -13.85 12.48
C LYS A 98 3.73 -12.56 13.16
N GLU A 99 4.02 -11.40 12.56
CA GLU A 99 3.61 -10.09 13.06
C GLU A 99 2.09 -9.97 13.24
N ASN A 100 1.32 -10.66 12.40
CA ASN A 100 -0.13 -10.68 12.45
C ASN A 100 -0.71 -11.92 13.17
N GLY A 101 0.12 -12.70 13.87
CA GLY A 101 -0.33 -13.84 14.67
C GLY A 101 -0.84 -15.04 13.86
N VAL A 102 -0.47 -15.14 12.59
CA VAL A 102 -0.87 -16.24 11.72
C VAL A 102 0.06 -17.43 11.95
N LEU A 103 -0.48 -18.50 12.55
CA LEU A 103 0.22 -19.75 12.75
C LEU A 103 0.25 -20.54 11.43
N VAL A 104 1.39 -20.51 10.75
CA VAL A 104 1.62 -21.32 9.54
C VAL A 104 2.11 -22.69 9.99
N ASP A 105 1.18 -23.63 10.20
CA ASP A 105 1.52 -25.02 10.52
C ASP A 105 1.84 -25.81 9.23
N GLY A 106 2.62 -26.89 9.34
CA GLY A 106 3.15 -27.64 8.18
C GLY A 106 2.11 -28.13 7.17
N ASP A 107 0.86 -28.35 7.63
CA ASP A 107 -0.27 -28.80 6.81
C ASP A 107 -1.05 -27.68 6.10
N THR A 108 -0.70 -26.40 6.31
CA THR A 108 -1.40 -25.25 5.72
C THR A 108 -1.07 -24.97 4.25
N SER A 109 -0.30 -25.85 3.60
CA SER A 109 0.07 -25.75 2.18
C SER A 109 -1.13 -25.58 1.23
N TYR A 110 -2.32 -26.04 1.64
CA TYR A 110 -3.56 -25.94 0.86
C TYR A 110 -4.44 -24.71 1.18
N ILE A 111 -4.18 -24.02 2.30
CA ILE A 111 -4.95 -22.83 2.78
C ILE A 111 -4.20 -21.51 2.45
N GLY A 112 -3.00 -21.61 1.86
CA GLY A 112 -2.04 -20.52 1.71
C GLY A 112 -2.61 -19.23 1.09
N LYS A 113 -3.36 -19.30 -0.01
CA LYS A 113 -3.91 -18.07 -0.64
C LYS A 113 -5.01 -17.39 0.20
N ASP A 114 -5.91 -18.16 0.80
CA ASP A 114 -7.07 -17.58 1.50
C ASP A 114 -6.64 -16.92 2.82
N ILE A 115 -5.47 -17.29 3.36
CA ILE A 115 -4.93 -16.66 4.56
C ILE A 115 -4.31 -15.30 4.25
N TYR A 116 -3.72 -15.09 3.06
CA TYR A 116 -3.05 -13.84 2.72
C TYR A 116 -4.01 -12.64 2.69
N VAL A 117 -5.25 -12.83 2.24
CA VAL A 117 -6.26 -11.76 2.23
C VAL A 117 -6.72 -11.35 3.63
N THR A 118 -6.31 -12.05 4.69
CA THR A 118 -6.71 -11.71 6.06
C THR A 118 -5.71 -10.76 6.73
N TYR A 119 -4.43 -10.82 6.38
CA TYR A 119 -3.38 -10.10 7.09
C TYR A 119 -2.45 -9.26 6.21
N ILE A 120 -2.34 -9.56 4.91
CA ILE A 120 -1.47 -8.80 4.01
C ILE A 120 -2.23 -7.59 3.50
N LYS A 121 -1.77 -6.40 3.88
CA LYS A 121 -2.33 -5.13 3.41
C LYS A 121 -1.75 -4.76 2.05
N LYS A 122 -2.45 -3.93 1.30
CA LYS A 122 -1.95 -3.40 0.01
C LYS A 122 -0.62 -2.64 0.15
N SER A 123 -0.36 -2.01 1.30
CA SER A 123 0.95 -1.41 1.62
C SER A 123 2.05 -2.46 1.77
N ASP A 124 1.76 -3.59 2.41
CA ASP A 124 2.71 -4.70 2.59
C ASP A 124 2.99 -5.37 1.25
N TRP A 125 1.95 -5.55 0.44
CA TRP A 125 2.07 -5.99 -0.94
C TRP A 125 3.04 -5.14 -1.74
N ASN A 126 2.94 -3.81 -1.68
CA ASN A 126 3.85 -2.92 -2.39
C ASN A 126 5.32 -3.16 -2.01
N ARG A 127 5.60 -3.43 -0.72
CA ARG A 127 6.94 -3.78 -0.25
C ARG A 127 7.39 -5.13 -0.81
N LEU A 128 6.54 -6.15 -0.70
CA LEU A 128 6.82 -7.52 -1.17
C LEU A 128 7.02 -7.57 -2.69
N ALA A 129 6.18 -6.89 -3.46
CA ALA A 129 6.24 -6.84 -4.91
C ALA A 129 7.53 -6.17 -5.40
N LYS A 130 8.01 -5.12 -4.72
CA LYS A 130 9.33 -4.52 -5.01
C LYS A 130 10.44 -5.55 -4.78
N MET A 131 10.49 -6.17 -3.60
CA MET A 131 11.48 -7.19 -3.27
C MET A 131 11.50 -8.35 -4.28
N TYR A 132 10.33 -8.83 -4.70
CA TYR A 132 10.23 -9.90 -5.69
C TYR A 132 10.68 -9.46 -7.09
N ASN A 133 10.31 -8.25 -7.50
CA ASN A 133 10.72 -7.72 -8.81
C ASN A 133 12.24 -7.48 -8.86
N ASP A 134 12.87 -7.10 -7.75
CA ASP A 134 14.32 -6.90 -7.65
C ASP A 134 15.13 -8.23 -7.70
N LEU A 135 14.45 -9.39 -7.70
CA LEU A 135 15.10 -10.70 -7.90
C LEU A 135 15.51 -10.94 -9.36
N TYR A 136 15.03 -10.10 -10.30
CA TYR A 136 15.21 -10.23 -11.74
C TYR A 136 15.63 -8.90 -12.37
#